data_AF-A0A7C4ETK1-F1
#
_entry.id   AF-A0A7C4ETK1-F1
#
_cell.length_a   1.000
_cell.length_b   1.000
_cell.length_c   1.000
_cell.angle_alpha   90.00
_cell.angle_beta   90.00
_cell.angle_gamma   90.00
#
_symmetry.space_group_name_H-M   'P 1'
#
loop_
_entity.id
_entity.type
_entity.pdbx_description
1 polymer ?
#
loop_
_entity_poly.entity_id
_entity_poly.type
_entity_poly.pdbx_seq_one_letter_code
_entity_poly.pdbx_strand_id
1 'polypeptide(L)'
;EKGVEQEIDNEVSKIHQCLLQHTDEVASIKARPSFKWKDLVSFYLECEDRQGKSIQLGKRGAGLRRLLMVAYFQYLAQRESVPDRPRTQIYGIEEPETYLHPGAQRTLLRSFETIASRDQVLVTSHSPVFAGSTDITSVILVTRENGVAKVQEGKDVDLEKVAKELGVEPSDQVFGFKACVFVEGEKDIEFLETVTKILKEAGHIPHTLADVGVGIIAVGGSDSLRHWITRNSLKRINRRYAILIDSDRKSLSDNVPQRKLNCKRQCEDEGGLFFITKKRELENYLHPDAIKQNCGKNDPFNDFTDMKALFGENVITAVKHMSADQILERDKYVENGQERHEILEIIRACLSLVET
;
A
#
# COMPACT_ATOMS: atom_id res chain seq x y z
N GLU A 1 -7.93 34.69 28.31
CA GLU A 1 -7.14 35.08 27.13
C GLU A 1 -5.78 34.38 27.13
N LYS A 2 -4.82 34.76 27.99
CA LYS A 2 -3.47 34.13 28.02
C LYS A 2 -3.45 32.59 28.18
N GLY A 3 -4.34 32.02 28.99
CA GLY A 3 -4.43 30.55 29.14
C GLY A 3 -4.90 29.83 27.86
N VAL A 4 -5.85 30.43 27.15
CA VAL A 4 -6.38 29.91 25.88
C VAL A 4 -5.33 30.04 24.78
N GLU A 5 -4.59 31.15 24.73
CA GLU A 5 -3.46 31.33 23.81
C GLU A 5 -2.41 30.24 23.99
N GLN A 6 -2.03 29.94 25.22
CA GLN A 6 -0.99 28.96 25.51
C GLN A 6 -1.42 27.53 25.18
N GLU A 7 -2.69 27.20 25.41
CA GLU A 7 -3.25 25.89 25.03
C GLU A 7 -3.32 25.72 23.51
N ILE A 8 -3.74 26.76 22.77
CA ILE A 8 -3.78 26.72 21.30
C ILE A 8 -2.34 26.63 20.74
N ASP A 9 -1.39 27.40 21.26
CA ASP A 9 0.01 27.36 20.81
C ASP A 9 0.66 25.99 21.06
N ASN A 10 0.30 25.30 22.15
CA ASN A 10 0.74 23.93 22.41
C ASN A 10 0.23 22.95 21.34
N GLU A 11 -1.05 23.03 20.96
CA GLU A 11 -1.60 22.16 19.92
C GLU A 11 -1.04 22.49 18.52
N VAL A 12 -0.87 23.77 18.22
CA VAL A 12 -0.25 24.21 16.96
C VAL A 12 1.21 23.75 16.85
N SER A 13 1.94 23.70 17.97
CA SER A 13 3.31 23.19 17.99
C SER A 13 3.39 21.70 17.62
N LYS A 14 2.40 20.89 18.03
CA LYS A 14 2.33 19.46 17.64
C LYS A 14 2.01 19.29 16.15
N ILE A 15 1.13 20.13 15.60
CA ILE A 15 0.87 20.17 14.15
C ILE A 15 2.14 20.57 13.40
N HIS A 16 2.90 21.54 13.92
CA HIS A 16 4.18 21.95 13.33
C HIS A 16 5.21 20.81 13.30
N GLN A 17 5.28 19.97 14.34
CA GLN A 17 6.14 18.78 14.31
C GLN A 17 5.80 17.81 13.17
N CYS A 18 4.52 17.62 12.87
CA CYS A 18 4.10 16.81 11.71
C CYS A 18 4.44 17.50 10.38
N LEU A 19 4.33 18.84 10.32
CA LEU A 19 4.67 19.62 9.13
C LEU A 19 6.16 19.50 8.78
N LEU A 20 7.05 19.47 9.79
CA LEU A 20 8.50 19.33 9.60
C LEU A 20 8.91 18.02 8.92
N GLN A 21 8.04 17.01 8.88
CA GLN A 21 8.26 15.78 8.12
C GLN A 21 8.12 15.98 6.60
N HIS A 22 7.47 17.08 6.18
CA HIS A 22 7.13 17.35 4.79
C HIS A 22 7.88 18.56 4.21
N THR A 23 8.24 19.53 5.05
CA THR A 23 8.92 20.75 4.62
C THR A 23 9.67 21.39 5.79
N ASP A 24 10.80 22.02 5.48
CA ASP A 24 11.65 22.73 6.43
C ASP A 24 11.57 24.26 6.26
N GLU A 25 10.66 24.75 5.40
CA GLU A 25 10.44 26.17 5.10
C GLU A 25 9.85 26.97 6.28
N VAL A 26 9.11 26.29 7.15
CA VAL A 26 8.42 26.92 8.29
C VAL A 26 9.20 26.63 9.57
N ALA A 27 9.82 27.67 10.12
CA ALA A 27 10.59 27.60 11.35
C ALA A 27 9.70 27.51 12.60
N SER A 28 8.55 28.21 12.60
CA SER A 28 7.55 28.07 13.66
C SER A 28 6.14 28.43 13.17
N ILE A 29 5.13 27.91 13.86
CA ILE A 29 3.72 28.29 13.66
C ILE A 29 3.20 28.82 15.00
N LYS A 30 2.58 30.00 14.98
CA LYS A 30 1.99 30.62 16.17
C LYS A 30 0.52 30.91 15.90
N ALA A 31 -0.33 30.62 16.88
CA ALA A 31 -1.71 31.05 16.84
C ALA A 31 -1.83 32.48 17.37
N ARG A 32 -2.67 33.27 16.70
CA ARG A 32 -3.02 34.61 17.13
C ARG A 32 -4.53 34.67 17.25
N PRO A 33 -5.08 34.49 18.47
CA PRO A 33 -6.50 34.67 18.66
C PRO A 33 -6.86 36.15 18.55
N SER A 34 -8.01 36.40 17.94
CA SER A 34 -8.66 37.68 17.80
C SER A 34 -10.01 37.58 18.50
N PHE A 35 -10.10 38.25 19.64
CA PHE A 35 -11.30 38.32 20.45
C PHE A 35 -12.17 39.49 19.95
N LYS A 36 -13.23 39.17 19.20
CA LYS A 36 -14.29 40.14 18.89
C LYS A 36 -15.41 39.93 19.89
N TRP A 37 -15.53 40.85 20.84
CA TRP A 37 -16.44 40.82 22.01
C TRP A 37 -17.94 40.66 21.71
N LYS A 38 -18.36 40.52 20.45
CA LYS A 38 -19.76 40.30 20.08
C LYS A 38 -20.09 38.95 19.45
N ASP A 39 -19.17 38.22 18.79
CA ASP A 39 -19.67 37.10 17.95
C ASP A 39 -18.84 35.82 17.83
N LEU A 40 -17.52 35.74 18.05
CA LEU A 40 -16.78 34.47 18.02
C LEU A 40 -15.29 34.74 18.29
N VAL A 41 -14.59 33.79 18.92
CA VAL A 41 -13.12 33.79 18.94
C VAL A 41 -12.65 33.29 17.57
N SER A 42 -12.08 34.18 16.77
CA SER A 42 -11.42 33.81 15.52
C SER A 42 -9.92 33.76 15.77
N PHE A 43 -9.20 32.78 15.23
CA PHE A 43 -7.73 32.77 15.28
C PHE A 43 -7.18 32.68 13.87
N TYR A 44 -6.01 33.26 13.67
CA TYR A 44 -5.22 33.06 12.46
C TYR A 44 -3.87 32.45 12.82
N LEU A 45 -3.35 31.64 11.91
CA LEU A 45 -2.04 31.03 12.05
C LEU A 45 -1.02 31.91 11.33
N GLU A 46 0.07 32.22 12.03
CA GLU A 46 1.24 32.88 11.48
C GLU A 46 2.38 31.86 11.34
N CYS A 47 2.93 31.75 10.14
CA CYS A 47 4.08 30.90 9.85
C CYS A 47 5.31 31.80 9.74
N GLU A 48 6.31 31.54 10.58
CA GLU A 48 7.61 32.21 10.56
C GLU A 48 8.57 31.40 9.68
N ASP A 49 9.28 32.05 8.76
CA ASP A 49 10.36 31.42 8.01
C ASP A 49 11.71 31.50 8.75
N ARG A 50 12.76 30.87 8.21
CA ARG A 50 14.10 30.86 8.83
C ARG A 50 14.77 32.24 8.89
N GLN A 51 14.27 33.22 8.15
CA GLN A 51 14.77 34.60 8.18
C GLN A 51 14.00 35.45 9.21
N GLY A 52 13.12 34.82 10.01
CA GLY A 52 12.33 35.49 11.04
C GLY A 52 11.12 36.25 10.49
N LYS A 53 10.77 36.06 9.21
CA LYS A 53 9.63 36.75 8.61
C LYS A 53 8.35 35.98 8.88
N SER A 54 7.44 36.60 9.64
CA SER A 54 6.10 36.09 9.90
C SER A 54 5.14 36.43 8.76
N ILE A 55 4.44 35.42 8.25
CA ILE A 55 3.41 35.57 7.22
C ILE A 55 2.20 34.74 7.63
N GLN A 56 1.02 35.36 7.62
CA GLN A 56 -0.24 34.68 7.87
C GLN A 56 -0.46 33.53 6.88
N LEU A 57 -0.97 32.40 7.37
CA LEU A 57 -1.22 31.19 6.58
C LEU A 57 -2.05 31.46 5.33
N GLY A 58 -3.07 32.32 5.43
CA GLY A 58 -3.92 32.69 4.29
C GLY A 58 -3.18 33.38 3.14
N LYS A 59 -2.00 33.96 3.42
CA LYS A 59 -1.12 34.61 2.44
C LYS A 59 0.04 33.72 1.99
N ARG A 60 0.13 32.48 2.49
CA ARG A 60 1.11 31.48 2.04
C ARG A 60 0.61 30.75 0.79
N GLY A 61 1.55 30.22 0.01
CA GLY A 61 1.26 29.45 -1.20
C GLY A 61 0.30 28.28 -0.93
N ALA A 62 -0.49 27.91 -1.94
CA ALA A 62 -1.47 26.83 -1.81
C ALA A 62 -0.84 25.49 -1.37
N GLY A 63 0.38 25.18 -1.83
CA GLY A 63 1.13 23.98 -1.43
C GLY A 63 1.40 23.93 0.07
N LEU A 64 1.94 25.00 0.67
CA LEU A 64 2.20 25.04 2.11
C LEU A 64 0.91 24.94 2.94
N ARG A 65 -0.17 25.60 2.50
CA ARG A 65 -1.49 25.46 3.14
C ARG A 65 -1.98 24.02 3.12
N ARG A 66 -1.72 23.30 2.03
CA ARG A 66 -2.07 21.88 1.87
C ARG A 66 -1.20 20.97 2.73
N LEU A 67 0.11 21.20 2.79
CA LEU A 67 0.99 20.46 3.69
C LEU A 67 0.61 20.65 5.16
N LEU A 68 0.17 21.86 5.54
CA LEU A 68 -0.36 22.09 6.88
C LEU A 68 -1.65 21.30 7.13
N MET A 69 -2.52 21.16 6.13
CA MET A 69 -3.70 20.31 6.21
C MET A 69 -3.31 18.83 6.41
N VAL A 70 -2.30 18.34 5.67
CA VAL A 70 -1.75 17.00 5.88
C VAL A 70 -1.25 16.83 7.32
N ALA A 71 -0.42 17.76 7.78
CA ALA A 71 0.11 17.75 9.15
C ALA A 71 -0.99 17.78 10.21
N TYR A 72 -2.07 18.54 9.98
CA TYR A 72 -3.21 18.59 10.87
C TYR A 72 -3.92 17.24 10.98
N PHE A 73 -4.24 16.58 9.85
CA PHE A 73 -4.89 15.28 9.88
C PHE A 73 -3.98 14.18 10.44
N GLN A 74 -2.67 14.24 10.20
CA GLN A 74 -1.71 13.34 10.85
C GLN A 74 -1.73 13.51 12.38
N TYR A 75 -1.73 14.76 12.85
CA TYR A 75 -1.82 15.05 14.28
C TYR A 75 -3.16 14.54 14.87
N LEU A 76 -4.28 14.74 14.18
CA LEU A 76 -5.57 14.21 14.63
C LEU A 76 -5.56 12.68 14.71
N ALA A 77 -5.02 12.00 13.70
CA ALA A 77 -4.86 10.55 13.67
C ALA A 77 -4.04 10.03 14.86
N GLN A 78 -2.94 10.72 15.21
CA GLN A 78 -2.13 10.37 16.39
C GLN A 78 -2.90 10.56 17.71
N ARG A 79 -3.79 11.57 17.79
CA ARG A 79 -4.56 11.86 19.00
C ARG A 79 -5.72 10.89 19.22
N GLU A 80 -6.33 10.37 18.16
CA GLU A 80 -7.45 9.42 18.24
C GLU A 80 -7.02 7.99 18.68
N SER A 81 -5.71 7.78 18.91
CA SER A 81 -5.16 6.55 19.51
C SER A 81 -5.44 6.41 21.02
N VAL A 82 -6.18 7.34 21.64
CA VAL A 82 -6.50 7.32 23.08
C VAL A 82 -7.80 6.52 23.34
N PRO A 83 -7.76 5.44 24.15
CA PRO A 83 -8.89 4.53 24.32
C PRO A 83 -9.87 5.04 25.40
N ASP A 84 -10.88 5.83 25.03
CA ASP A 84 -12.20 5.90 25.74
C ASP A 84 -13.23 6.90 25.17
N ARG A 85 -12.96 7.52 24.00
CA ARG A 85 -13.87 8.55 23.46
C ARG A 85 -15.01 7.94 22.62
N PRO A 86 -16.28 8.32 22.83
CA PRO A 86 -17.40 7.83 22.01
C PRO A 86 -17.29 8.31 20.55
N ARG A 87 -17.66 7.43 19.59
CA ARG A 87 -17.73 7.75 18.16
C ARG A 87 -18.77 8.85 17.94
N THR A 88 -18.35 10.04 17.54
CA THR A 88 -19.24 11.21 17.52
C THR A 88 -19.02 12.13 16.32
N GLN A 89 -18.01 11.89 15.48
CA GLN A 89 -17.62 12.84 14.44
C GLN A 89 -17.75 12.24 13.04
N ILE A 90 -18.25 13.06 12.11
CA ILE A 90 -18.26 12.79 10.67
C ILE A 90 -17.42 13.88 10.02
N TYR A 91 -16.36 13.47 9.34
CA TYR A 91 -15.49 14.35 8.57
C TYR A 91 -15.91 14.30 7.10
N GLY A 92 -16.26 15.46 6.53
CA GLY A 92 -16.49 15.61 5.09
C GLY A 92 -15.40 16.48 4.50
N ILE A 93 -14.58 15.93 3.60
CA ILE A 93 -13.47 16.65 2.96
C ILE A 93 -13.62 16.63 1.44
N GLU A 94 -13.54 17.82 0.84
CA GLU A 94 -13.62 18.01 -0.60
C GLU A 94 -12.23 18.17 -1.22
N GLU A 95 -11.92 17.31 -2.20
CA GLU A 95 -10.67 17.28 -2.98
C GLU A 95 -9.39 17.59 -2.17
N PRO A 96 -9.13 16.83 -1.08
CA PRO A 96 -7.98 17.05 -0.22
C PRO A 96 -6.63 16.94 -0.95
N GLU A 97 -6.58 16.19 -2.04
CA GLU A 97 -5.39 15.93 -2.86
C GLU A 97 -4.88 17.16 -3.64
N THR A 98 -5.71 18.19 -3.84
CA THR A 98 -5.41 19.24 -4.81
C THR A 98 -4.12 19.95 -4.43
N TYR A 99 -3.17 20.08 -5.36
CA TYR A 99 -1.83 20.66 -5.16
C TYR A 99 -0.88 19.83 -4.27
N LEU A 100 -1.19 18.56 -3.96
CA LEU A 100 -0.28 17.63 -3.28
C LEU A 100 0.41 16.70 -4.28
N HIS A 101 1.71 16.48 -4.08
CA HIS A 101 2.43 15.39 -4.77
C HIS A 101 1.92 14.01 -4.29
N PRO A 102 1.93 12.95 -5.11
CA PRO A 102 1.40 11.62 -4.75
C PRO A 102 1.85 11.08 -3.39
N GLY A 103 3.10 11.31 -2.98
CA GLY A 103 3.59 10.89 -1.66
C GLY A 103 2.81 11.53 -0.50
N ALA A 104 2.52 12.84 -0.58
CA ALA A 104 1.74 13.55 0.44
C ALA A 104 0.26 13.15 0.42
N GLN A 105 -0.27 12.79 -0.77
CA GLN A 105 -1.62 12.22 -0.89
C GLN A 105 -1.74 10.89 -0.13
N ARG A 106 -0.74 10.00 -0.23
CA ARG A 106 -0.72 8.74 0.54
C ARG A 106 -0.63 8.95 2.04
N THR A 107 0.21 9.89 2.48
CA THR A 107 0.30 10.25 3.91
C THR A 107 -1.04 10.74 4.44
N LEU A 108 -1.73 11.55 3.64
CA LEU A 108 -3.05 12.05 3.98
C LEU A 108 -4.08 10.92 4.04
N LEU A 109 -4.09 10.02 3.06
CA LEU A 109 -4.99 8.87 3.05
C LEU A 109 -4.80 7.97 4.28
N ARG A 110 -3.56 7.63 4.64
CA ARG A 110 -3.26 6.85 5.87
C ARG A 110 -3.76 7.54 7.14
N SER A 111 -3.71 8.87 7.16
CA SER A 111 -4.24 9.65 8.28
C SER A 111 -5.76 9.53 8.33
N PHE A 112 -6.44 9.61 7.19
CA PHE A 112 -7.88 9.38 7.09
C PHE A 112 -8.28 7.97 7.51
N GLU A 113 -7.56 6.93 7.08
CA GLU A 113 -7.81 5.54 7.49
C GLU A 113 -7.67 5.37 9.01
N THR A 114 -6.65 5.99 9.60
CA THR A 114 -6.45 5.96 11.05
C THR A 114 -7.62 6.63 11.79
N ILE A 115 -8.07 7.79 11.32
CA ILE A 115 -9.25 8.49 11.88
C ILE A 115 -10.51 7.63 11.66
N ALA A 116 -10.65 7.00 10.49
CA ALA A 116 -11.78 6.18 10.09
C ALA A 116 -11.95 4.90 10.93
N SER A 117 -10.90 4.47 11.63
CA SER A 117 -11.00 3.37 12.61
C SER A 117 -11.98 3.66 13.76
N ARG A 118 -12.23 4.95 14.05
CA ARG A 118 -13.13 5.41 15.11
C ARG A 118 -14.27 6.27 14.58
N ASP A 119 -13.98 7.29 13.79
CA ASP A 119 -14.97 8.24 13.26
C ASP A 119 -15.30 7.94 11.79
N GLN A 120 -16.31 8.62 11.21
CA GLN A 120 -16.61 8.46 9.78
C GLN A 120 -15.86 9.52 8.97
N VAL A 121 -15.18 9.10 7.90
CA VAL A 121 -14.49 10.01 6.97
C VAL A 121 -15.08 9.83 5.58
N LEU A 122 -15.61 10.92 5.02
CA LEU A 122 -16.14 11.00 3.66
C LEU A 122 -15.25 11.95 2.86
N VAL A 123 -14.71 11.45 1.75
CA VAL A 123 -13.83 12.21 0.88
C VAL A 123 -14.40 12.20 -0.53
N THR A 124 -14.44 13.37 -1.16
CA THR A 124 -14.59 13.45 -2.62
C THR A 124 -13.20 13.60 -3.23
N SER A 125 -12.94 12.87 -4.31
CA SER A 125 -11.62 12.85 -4.92
C SER A 125 -11.71 12.59 -6.42
N HIS A 126 -10.86 13.30 -7.16
CA HIS A 126 -10.51 13.00 -8.55
C HIS A 126 -9.10 12.44 -8.66
N SER A 127 -8.49 12.03 -7.54
CA SER A 127 -7.14 11.47 -7.53
C SER A 127 -7.14 9.96 -7.77
N PRO A 128 -6.39 9.49 -8.77
CA PRO A 128 -6.08 8.07 -8.93
C PRO A 128 -5.37 7.47 -7.71
N VAL A 129 -4.58 8.27 -6.98
CA VAL A 129 -3.88 7.82 -5.77
C VAL A 129 -4.87 7.47 -4.66
N PHE A 130 -5.91 8.27 -4.48
CA PHE A 130 -6.97 7.98 -3.49
C PHE A 130 -7.77 6.75 -3.92
N ALA A 131 -8.30 6.74 -5.14
CA ALA A 131 -9.10 5.62 -5.64
C ALA A 131 -8.33 4.29 -5.69
N GLY A 132 -7.03 4.33 -5.99
CA GLY A 132 -6.18 3.13 -6.08
C GLY A 132 -5.56 2.67 -4.77
N SER A 133 -5.52 3.51 -3.73
CA SER A 133 -4.93 3.16 -2.43
C SER A 133 -5.98 2.92 -1.34
N THR A 134 -7.27 3.03 -1.66
CA THR A 134 -8.39 2.76 -0.76
C THR A 134 -9.00 1.39 -1.08
N ASP A 135 -9.48 0.69 -0.05
CA ASP A 135 -10.24 -0.55 -0.22
C ASP A 135 -11.46 -0.30 -1.14
N ILE A 136 -11.65 -1.17 -2.13
CA ILE A 136 -12.74 -1.06 -3.11
C ILE A 136 -14.12 -0.97 -2.46
N THR A 137 -14.31 -1.59 -1.29
CA THR A 137 -15.56 -1.53 -0.52
C THR A 137 -15.88 -0.14 0.01
N SER A 138 -14.86 0.72 0.12
CA SER A 138 -14.97 2.12 0.54
C SER A 138 -15.03 3.10 -0.64
N VAL A 139 -14.95 2.62 -1.88
CA VAL A 139 -15.06 3.45 -3.09
C VAL A 139 -16.52 3.56 -3.50
N ILE A 140 -16.99 4.79 -3.70
CA ILE A 140 -18.32 5.09 -4.23
C ILE A 140 -18.13 5.84 -5.55
N LEU A 141 -18.49 5.20 -6.66
CA LEU A 141 -18.43 5.83 -7.98
C LEU A 141 -19.74 6.54 -8.28
N VAL A 142 -19.66 7.87 -8.40
CA VAL A 142 -20.78 8.71 -8.80
C VAL A 142 -20.58 9.15 -10.25
N THR A 143 -21.47 8.73 -11.15
CA THR A 143 -21.46 9.09 -12.58
C THR A 143 -22.74 9.80 -12.99
N ARG A 144 -22.70 10.60 -14.07
CA ARG A 144 -23.89 11.28 -14.60
C ARG A 144 -24.39 10.57 -15.85
N GLU A 145 -25.59 10.01 -15.80
CA GLU A 145 -26.25 9.35 -16.94
C GLU A 145 -27.58 10.07 -17.23
N ASN A 146 -27.78 10.58 -18.46
CA ASN A 146 -28.99 11.31 -18.88
C ASN A 146 -29.41 12.47 -17.94
N GLY A 147 -28.43 13.16 -17.36
CA GLY A 147 -28.68 14.27 -16.45
C GLY A 147 -28.93 13.88 -14.99
N VAL A 148 -28.98 12.59 -14.67
CA VAL A 148 -29.22 12.04 -13.32
C VAL A 148 -27.93 11.44 -12.76
N ALA A 149 -27.70 11.61 -11.46
CA ALA A 149 -26.58 10.97 -10.76
C ALA A 149 -26.87 9.48 -10.55
N LYS A 150 -25.93 8.63 -10.94
CA LYS A 150 -25.95 7.19 -10.74
C LYS A 150 -24.78 6.79 -9.86
N VAL A 151 -25.09 6.06 -8.80
CA VAL A 151 -24.14 5.66 -7.76
C VAL A 151 -23.87 4.17 -7.88
N GLN A 152 -22.60 3.78 -7.77
CA GLN A 152 -22.15 2.40 -7.63
C GLN A 152 -21.29 2.32 -6.36
N GLU A 153 -21.52 1.31 -5.54
CA GLU A 153 -20.85 1.13 -4.23
C GLU A 153 -20.58 -0.36 -3.96
N GLY A 154 -19.58 -0.65 -3.11
CA GLY A 154 -19.26 -2.02 -2.71
C GLY A 154 -18.69 -2.88 -3.85
N LYS A 155 -19.09 -4.16 -3.90
CA LYS A 155 -18.57 -5.14 -4.88
C LYS A 155 -19.03 -4.88 -6.32
N ASP A 156 -20.03 -4.03 -6.51
CA ASP A 156 -20.61 -3.72 -7.82
C ASP A 156 -19.90 -2.52 -8.50
N VAL A 157 -18.86 -1.95 -7.87
CA VAL A 157 -18.08 -0.86 -8.45
C VAL A 157 -17.26 -1.36 -9.64
N ASP A 158 -17.59 -0.86 -10.83
CA ASP A 158 -16.82 -1.10 -12.04
C ASP A 158 -15.50 -0.30 -12.03
N LEU A 159 -14.40 -0.96 -11.69
CA LEU A 159 -13.04 -0.40 -11.68
C LEU A 159 -12.61 0.20 -13.03
N GLU A 160 -13.07 -0.36 -14.15
CA GLU A 160 -12.74 0.19 -15.46
C GLU A 160 -13.45 1.53 -15.68
N LYS A 161 -14.69 1.63 -15.20
CA LYS A 161 -15.43 2.90 -15.21
C LYS A 161 -14.80 3.91 -14.24
N VAL A 162 -14.39 3.49 -13.04
CA VAL A 162 -13.66 4.37 -12.09
C VAL A 162 -12.42 4.95 -12.75
N ALA A 163 -11.58 4.10 -13.33
CA ALA A 163 -10.35 4.55 -13.99
C ALA A 163 -10.67 5.54 -15.11
N LYS A 164 -11.61 5.18 -16.00
CA LYS A 164 -12.03 6.04 -17.11
C LYS A 164 -12.52 7.42 -16.65
N GLU A 165 -13.33 7.50 -15.60
CA GLU A 165 -13.86 8.77 -15.07
C GLU A 165 -12.77 9.62 -14.40
N LEU A 166 -11.76 8.99 -13.81
CA LEU A 166 -10.59 9.69 -13.24
C LEU A 166 -9.58 10.11 -14.32
N GLY A 167 -9.89 9.89 -15.60
CA GLY A 167 -9.00 10.21 -16.72
C GLY A 167 -7.74 9.37 -16.74
N VAL A 168 -7.78 8.23 -16.06
CA VAL A 168 -6.69 7.30 -15.92
C VAL A 168 -7.05 5.97 -16.59
N GLU A 169 -6.09 5.34 -17.25
CA GLU A 169 -6.24 3.99 -17.73
C GLU A 169 -6.41 3.02 -16.54
N PRO A 170 -7.11 1.86 -16.66
CA PRO A 170 -7.19 0.87 -15.58
C PRO A 170 -5.82 0.38 -15.07
N SER A 171 -4.77 0.56 -15.88
CA SER A 171 -3.37 0.45 -15.51
C SER A 171 -2.92 1.45 -14.45
N ASP A 172 -3.67 2.50 -14.12
CA ASP A 172 -3.29 3.57 -13.19
C ASP A 172 -3.32 3.28 -11.71
N GLN A 173 -3.95 2.18 -11.28
CA GLN A 173 -3.66 1.62 -9.95
C GLN A 173 -2.16 1.22 -9.80
N VAL A 174 -1.44 1.01 -10.92
CA VAL A 174 0.01 0.77 -10.98
C VAL A 174 0.83 2.08 -10.94
N PHE A 175 0.24 3.25 -11.19
CA PHE A 175 1.00 4.50 -11.41
C PHE A 175 1.61 5.11 -10.14
N GLY A 176 1.36 4.50 -8.98
CA GLY A 176 2.09 4.81 -7.76
C GLY A 176 3.46 4.13 -7.64
N PHE A 177 3.72 3.11 -8.46
CA PHE A 177 4.88 2.24 -8.35
C PHE A 177 5.78 2.40 -9.58
N LYS A 178 7.08 2.27 -9.37
CA LYS A 178 8.08 2.26 -10.46
C LYS A 178 8.04 0.94 -11.24
N ALA A 179 7.52 -0.12 -10.63
CA ALA A 179 7.28 -1.45 -11.20
C ALA A 179 6.24 -2.21 -10.37
N CYS A 180 5.64 -3.26 -10.91
CA CYS A 180 4.65 -4.08 -10.19
C CYS A 180 4.97 -5.57 -10.19
N VAL A 181 4.61 -6.25 -9.10
CA VAL A 181 4.62 -7.71 -8.97
C VAL A 181 3.19 -8.18 -8.76
N PHE A 182 2.65 -8.97 -9.68
CA PHE A 182 1.31 -9.52 -9.58
C PHE A 182 1.36 -10.92 -8.95
N VAL A 183 0.50 -11.15 -7.96
CA VAL A 183 0.39 -12.42 -7.20
C VAL A 183 -1.04 -12.95 -7.20
N GLU A 184 -1.24 -14.23 -6.84
CA GLU A 184 -2.56 -14.86 -6.93
C GLU A 184 -3.52 -14.36 -5.82
N GLY A 185 -3.04 -14.14 -4.60
CA GLY A 185 -3.87 -13.74 -3.46
C GLY A 185 -3.21 -12.78 -2.47
N GLU A 186 -4.01 -12.23 -1.55
CA GLU A 186 -3.56 -11.27 -0.53
C GLU A 186 -2.54 -11.87 0.44
N LYS A 187 -2.64 -13.17 0.72
CA LYS A 187 -1.70 -13.92 1.57
C LYS A 187 -0.28 -13.95 0.96
N ASP A 188 -0.18 -13.93 -0.37
CA ASP A 188 1.10 -13.90 -1.08
C ASP A 188 1.79 -12.54 -0.90
N ILE A 189 1.01 -11.46 -0.82
CA ILE A 189 1.51 -10.11 -0.52
C ILE A 189 2.16 -10.12 0.86
N GLU A 190 1.44 -10.61 1.87
CA GLU A 190 1.95 -10.68 3.25
C GLU A 190 3.25 -11.50 3.33
N PHE A 191 3.32 -12.62 2.61
CA PHE A 191 4.50 -13.45 2.52
C PHE A 191 5.70 -12.69 1.94
N LEU A 192 5.54 -12.08 0.76
CA LEU A 192 6.62 -11.37 0.07
C LEU A 192 7.09 -10.13 0.84
N GLU A 193 6.17 -9.35 1.41
CA GLU A 193 6.52 -8.20 2.25
C GLU A 193 7.32 -8.62 3.49
N THR A 194 6.92 -9.71 4.13
CA THR A 194 7.62 -10.22 5.32
C THR A 194 9.01 -10.76 4.96
N VAL A 195 9.11 -11.58 3.92
CA VAL A 195 10.38 -12.18 3.47
C VAL A 195 11.36 -11.10 3.01
N THR A 196 10.91 -10.13 2.22
CA THR A 196 11.79 -9.04 1.76
C THR A 196 12.32 -8.20 2.92
N LYS A 197 11.52 -7.95 3.96
CA LYS A 197 11.97 -7.27 5.17
C LYS A 197 13.04 -8.08 5.92
N ILE A 198 12.80 -9.36 6.17
CA ILE A 198 13.75 -10.23 6.89
C ILE A 198 15.07 -10.35 6.11
N LEU A 199 15.01 -10.56 4.79
CA LEU A 199 16.21 -10.67 3.95
C LEU A 199 17.00 -9.36 3.86
N LYS A 200 16.32 -8.21 3.89
CA LYS A 200 16.99 -6.90 3.96
C LYS A 200 17.70 -6.70 5.30
N GLU A 201 17.03 -7.00 6.40
CA GLU A 201 17.60 -6.88 7.76
C GLU A 201 18.83 -7.77 7.95
N ALA A 202 18.83 -8.96 7.32
CA ALA A 202 19.98 -9.87 7.30
C ALA A 202 21.06 -9.53 6.26
N GLY A 203 20.85 -8.50 5.41
CA GLY A 203 21.83 -8.04 4.43
C GLY A 203 21.92 -8.86 3.14
N HIS A 204 20.96 -9.73 2.84
CA HIS A 204 20.92 -10.53 1.61
C HIS A 204 20.43 -9.75 0.38
N ILE A 205 19.67 -8.68 0.62
CA ILE A 205 19.20 -7.71 -0.39
C ILE A 205 19.39 -6.28 0.15
N PRO A 206 19.66 -5.29 -0.72
CA PRO A 206 19.92 -3.92 -0.27
C PRO A 206 18.64 -3.15 0.14
N HIS A 207 17.51 -3.48 -0.46
CA HIS A 207 16.24 -2.78 -0.32
C HIS A 207 15.07 -3.77 -0.36
N THR A 208 13.96 -3.44 0.31
CA THR A 208 12.68 -4.14 0.10
C THR A 208 12.05 -3.68 -1.21
N LEU A 209 11.07 -4.45 -1.71
CA LEU A 209 10.30 -4.06 -2.90
C LEU A 209 9.61 -2.70 -2.69
N ALA A 210 9.04 -2.46 -1.50
CA ALA A 210 8.41 -1.18 -1.17
C ALA A 210 9.40 0.00 -1.15
N ASP A 211 10.64 -0.19 -0.67
CA ASP A 211 11.66 0.87 -0.61
C ASP A 211 12.02 1.42 -1.98
N VAL A 212 12.09 0.55 -3.00
CA VAL A 212 12.38 0.95 -4.38
C VAL A 212 11.13 1.40 -5.14
N GLY A 213 9.95 1.32 -4.51
CA GLY A 213 8.67 1.67 -5.11
C GLY A 213 8.13 0.60 -6.04
N VAL A 214 8.43 -0.69 -5.80
CA VAL A 214 7.75 -1.81 -6.44
C VAL A 214 6.48 -2.14 -5.65
N GLY A 215 5.33 -2.18 -6.32
CA GLY A 215 4.05 -2.54 -5.71
C GLY A 215 3.72 -4.01 -5.91
N ILE A 216 3.19 -4.68 -4.89
CA ILE A 216 2.69 -6.06 -4.99
C ILE A 216 1.17 -6.01 -5.05
N ILE A 217 0.58 -6.65 -6.07
CA ILE A 217 -0.86 -6.56 -6.36
C ILE A 217 -1.44 -7.97 -6.47
N ALA A 218 -2.43 -8.28 -5.65
CA ALA A 218 -3.20 -9.52 -5.78
C ALA A 218 -4.22 -9.39 -6.90
N VAL A 219 -4.26 -10.37 -7.81
CA VAL A 219 -5.18 -10.35 -8.97
C VAL A 219 -6.28 -11.41 -8.92
N GLY A 220 -6.30 -12.26 -7.89
CA GLY A 220 -7.37 -13.22 -7.66
C GLY A 220 -7.30 -14.44 -8.58
N GLY A 221 -6.38 -15.36 -8.30
CA GLY A 221 -6.27 -16.65 -8.99
C GLY A 221 -5.87 -16.60 -10.48
N SER A 222 -5.42 -17.73 -10.99
CA SER A 222 -4.85 -17.84 -12.36
C SER A 222 -5.75 -17.40 -13.52
N ASP A 223 -7.09 -17.47 -13.39
CA ASP A 223 -8.02 -17.09 -14.47
C ASP A 223 -8.21 -15.56 -14.56
N SER A 224 -8.25 -14.85 -13.44
CA SER A 224 -8.32 -13.38 -13.40
C SER A 224 -7.00 -12.73 -13.83
N LEU A 225 -5.88 -13.38 -13.50
CA LEU A 225 -4.54 -12.97 -13.93
C LEU A 225 -4.40 -13.02 -15.46
N ARG A 226 -4.99 -14.03 -16.10
CA ARG A 226 -5.07 -14.12 -17.57
C ARG A 226 -5.92 -13.00 -18.17
N HIS A 227 -7.00 -12.59 -17.50
CA HIS A 227 -7.80 -11.43 -17.93
C HIS A 227 -7.00 -10.13 -17.89
N TRP A 228 -6.16 -9.93 -16.87
CA TRP A 228 -5.24 -8.78 -16.76
C TRP A 228 -4.20 -8.73 -17.87
N ILE A 229 -3.59 -9.86 -18.20
CA ILE A 229 -2.56 -9.94 -19.26
C ILE A 229 -3.20 -9.81 -20.66
N THR A 230 -4.37 -10.42 -20.89
CA THR A 230 -4.99 -10.48 -22.23
C THR A 230 -5.62 -9.15 -22.68
N ARG A 231 -6.04 -8.27 -21.76
CA ARG A 231 -6.73 -7.01 -22.10
C ARG A 231 -5.82 -5.86 -22.57
N ASN A 232 -4.55 -6.10 -22.90
CA ASN A 232 -3.57 -5.06 -23.27
C ASN A 232 -3.30 -4.01 -22.17
N SER A 233 -3.81 -4.18 -20.95
CA SER A 233 -3.58 -3.27 -19.83
C SER A 233 -2.10 -3.25 -19.41
N LEU A 234 -1.43 -4.40 -19.45
CA LEU A 234 0.01 -4.54 -19.15
C LEU A 234 0.93 -4.01 -20.27
N LYS A 235 0.44 -3.88 -21.51
CA LYS A 235 1.22 -3.32 -22.64
C LYS A 235 1.42 -1.81 -22.53
N ARG A 236 0.57 -1.12 -21.77
CA ARG A 236 0.60 0.34 -21.58
C ARG A 236 1.24 0.76 -20.26
N ILE A 237 1.34 -0.16 -19.30
CA ILE A 237 2.21 -0.03 -18.13
C ILE A 237 3.64 -0.07 -18.67
N ASN A 238 4.46 0.91 -18.27
CA ASN A 238 5.91 0.86 -18.53
C ASN A 238 6.39 -0.55 -18.18
N ARG A 239 7.04 -1.27 -19.10
CA ARG A 239 7.22 -2.75 -19.20
C ARG A 239 7.87 -3.47 -18.00
N ARG A 240 7.98 -2.79 -16.87
CA ARG A 240 8.58 -3.19 -15.62
C ARG A 240 7.54 -3.85 -14.73
N TYR A 241 7.19 -5.08 -15.06
CA TYR A 241 6.33 -5.88 -14.19
C TYR A 241 6.81 -7.33 -14.12
N ALA A 242 6.51 -7.97 -13.00
CA ALA A 242 6.68 -9.38 -12.78
C ALA A 242 5.36 -10.02 -12.39
N ILE A 243 5.23 -11.31 -12.65
CA ILE A 243 4.11 -12.13 -12.24
C ILE A 243 4.67 -13.32 -11.48
N LEU A 244 4.15 -13.58 -10.28
CA LEU A 244 4.48 -14.75 -9.47
C LEU A 244 3.20 -15.54 -9.21
N ILE A 245 3.21 -16.81 -9.60
CA ILE A 245 2.08 -17.71 -9.38
C ILE A 245 2.53 -19.05 -8.82
N ASP A 246 1.59 -19.72 -8.16
CA ASP A 246 1.79 -21.05 -7.62
C ASP A 246 1.97 -22.07 -8.75
N SER A 247 2.62 -23.19 -8.47
CA SER A 247 2.76 -24.25 -9.46
C SER A 247 1.55 -25.18 -9.50
N ASP A 248 0.78 -25.24 -8.40
CA ASP A 248 -0.29 -26.22 -8.13
C ASP A 248 0.15 -27.69 -8.25
N ARG A 249 1.46 -27.94 -8.31
CA ARG A 249 1.99 -29.29 -8.52
C ARG A 249 1.72 -30.14 -7.30
N LYS A 250 1.29 -31.38 -7.52
CA LYS A 250 1.05 -32.36 -6.45
C LYS A 250 2.23 -33.31 -6.23
N SER A 251 3.21 -33.30 -7.14
CA SER A 251 4.44 -34.10 -7.03
C SER A 251 5.54 -33.61 -7.96
N LEU A 252 6.76 -34.17 -7.80
CA LEU A 252 7.92 -33.87 -8.66
C LEU A 252 7.73 -34.27 -10.12
N SER A 253 6.89 -35.26 -10.43
CA SER A 253 6.57 -35.67 -11.81
C SER A 253 5.32 -34.98 -12.35
N ASP A 254 4.62 -34.21 -11.51
CA ASP A 254 3.43 -33.49 -11.92
C ASP A 254 3.81 -32.30 -12.81
N ASN A 255 3.00 -32.08 -13.84
CA ASN A 255 3.21 -31.00 -14.78
C ASN A 255 2.49 -29.75 -14.29
N VAL A 256 3.14 -28.60 -14.46
CA VAL A 256 2.47 -27.31 -14.25
C VAL A 256 1.26 -27.23 -15.20
N PRO A 257 0.07 -26.81 -14.70
CA PRO A 257 -1.11 -26.69 -15.53
C PRO A 257 -0.87 -25.89 -16.82
N GLN A 258 -1.31 -26.42 -17.96
CA GLN A 258 -1.04 -25.82 -19.29
C GLN A 258 -1.51 -24.35 -19.39
N ARG A 259 -2.57 -23.99 -18.66
CA ARG A 259 -3.05 -22.60 -18.56
C ARG A 259 -1.97 -21.64 -18.04
N LYS A 260 -1.21 -22.05 -17.02
CA LYS A 260 -0.12 -21.28 -16.38
C LYS A 260 1.08 -21.17 -17.33
N LEU A 261 1.40 -22.25 -18.07
CA LEU A 261 2.45 -22.25 -19.09
C LEU A 261 2.12 -21.35 -20.30
N ASN A 262 0.84 -21.29 -20.70
CA ASN A 262 0.41 -20.38 -21.75
C ASN A 262 0.46 -18.92 -21.29
N CYS A 263 0.07 -18.67 -20.04
CA CYS A 263 0.17 -17.37 -19.38
C CYS A 263 1.63 -16.88 -19.32
N LYS A 264 2.54 -17.77 -18.94
CA LYS A 264 3.99 -17.51 -18.92
C LYS A 264 4.51 -17.02 -20.26
N ARG A 265 4.27 -17.80 -21.33
CA ARG A 265 4.73 -17.46 -22.68
C ARG A 265 4.21 -16.09 -23.12
N GLN A 266 2.93 -15.83 -22.90
CA GLN A 266 2.31 -14.55 -23.26
C GLN A 266 2.93 -13.37 -22.49
N CYS A 267 3.20 -13.53 -21.19
CA CYS A 267 3.85 -12.49 -20.39
C CYS A 267 5.28 -12.20 -20.87
N GLU A 268 6.06 -13.25 -21.13
CA GLU A 268 7.45 -13.14 -21.58
C GLU A 268 7.53 -12.51 -22.99
N ASP A 269 6.61 -12.86 -23.90
CA ASP A 269 6.51 -12.26 -25.24
C ASP A 269 6.22 -10.74 -25.18
N GLU A 270 5.52 -10.28 -24.13
CA GLU A 270 5.21 -8.87 -23.89
C GLU A 270 6.34 -8.13 -23.14
N GLY A 271 7.36 -8.86 -22.69
CA GLY A 271 8.55 -8.34 -22.01
C GLY A 271 8.42 -8.20 -20.50
N GLY A 272 7.38 -8.80 -19.90
CA GLY A 272 7.28 -8.94 -18.44
C GLY A 272 8.08 -10.12 -17.91
N LEU A 273 8.41 -10.10 -16.62
CA LEU A 273 8.97 -11.26 -15.94
C LEU A 273 7.85 -12.20 -15.47
N PHE A 274 8.08 -13.50 -15.53
CA PHE A 274 7.09 -14.49 -15.11
C PHE A 274 7.73 -15.64 -14.34
N PHE A 275 7.23 -15.86 -13.13
CA PHE A 275 7.71 -16.85 -12.18
C PHE A 275 6.59 -17.81 -11.82
N ILE A 276 6.92 -19.09 -11.84
CA ILE A 276 6.10 -20.17 -11.30
C ILE A 276 6.94 -20.83 -10.23
N THR A 277 6.39 -20.97 -9.02
CA THR A 277 7.10 -21.59 -7.90
C THR A 277 7.56 -23.02 -8.25
N LYS A 278 8.69 -23.47 -7.70
CA LYS A 278 9.14 -24.88 -7.87
C LYS A 278 8.35 -25.80 -6.95
N LYS A 279 8.00 -25.30 -5.75
CA LYS A 279 7.11 -25.96 -4.79
C LYS A 279 5.66 -25.74 -5.17
N ARG A 280 4.72 -26.39 -4.47
CA ARG A 280 3.29 -26.29 -4.80
C ARG A 280 2.74 -24.86 -4.68
N GLU A 281 2.91 -24.25 -3.52
CA GLU A 281 2.43 -22.91 -3.16
C GLU A 281 3.46 -22.20 -2.24
N LEU A 282 3.30 -20.89 -2.00
CA LEU A 282 4.22 -20.13 -1.15
C LEU A 282 4.30 -20.66 0.29
N GLU A 283 3.23 -21.25 0.81
CA GLU A 283 3.20 -21.89 2.12
C GLU A 283 4.23 -23.04 2.24
N ASN A 284 4.62 -23.69 1.14
CA ASN A 284 5.63 -24.77 1.18
C ASN A 284 7.06 -24.27 1.43
N TYR A 285 7.29 -22.95 1.38
CA TYR A 285 8.58 -22.33 1.73
C TYR A 285 8.69 -22.02 3.23
N LEU A 286 7.63 -22.23 4.01
CA LEU A 286 7.67 -22.05 5.45
C LEU A 286 8.59 -23.10 6.12
N HIS A 287 9.27 -22.67 7.18
CA HIS A 287 10.10 -23.55 8.00
C HIS A 287 9.23 -24.32 9.01
N PRO A 288 9.44 -25.63 9.22
CA PRO A 288 8.66 -26.44 10.17
C PRO A 288 8.61 -25.84 11.59
N ASP A 289 9.73 -25.30 12.09
CA ASP A 289 9.75 -24.67 13.43
C ASP A 289 8.85 -23.44 13.51
N ALA A 290 8.78 -22.64 12.45
CA ALA A 290 7.92 -21.46 12.39
C ALA A 290 6.44 -21.87 12.33
N ILE A 291 6.12 -22.93 11.58
CA ILE A 291 4.77 -23.52 11.55
C ILE A 291 4.40 -24.05 12.94
N LYS A 292 5.31 -24.74 13.62
CA LYS A 292 5.11 -25.27 14.97
C LYS A 292 4.88 -24.15 15.98
N GLN A 293 5.65 -23.06 15.89
CA GLN A 293 5.49 -21.90 16.75
C GLN A 293 4.15 -21.18 16.53
N ASN A 294 3.70 -21.06 15.28
CA ASN A 294 2.47 -20.34 14.94
C ASN A 294 1.20 -21.18 15.15
N CYS A 295 1.22 -22.44 14.71
CA CYS A 295 0.03 -23.30 14.63
C CYS A 295 0.00 -24.40 15.71
N GLY A 296 1.08 -24.62 16.46
CA GLY A 296 1.20 -25.71 17.44
C GLY A 296 1.26 -27.11 16.82
N LYS A 297 1.31 -27.21 15.48
CA LYS A 297 1.34 -28.46 14.70
C LYS A 297 2.75 -28.77 14.22
N ASN A 298 3.07 -30.05 14.10
CA ASN A 298 4.40 -30.51 13.64
C ASN A 298 4.29 -31.69 12.67
N ASP A 299 3.18 -31.75 11.93
CA ASP A 299 2.93 -32.78 10.93
C ASP A 299 4.01 -32.72 9.84
N PRO A 300 4.54 -33.87 9.38
CA PRO A 300 5.52 -33.89 8.31
C PRO A 300 4.88 -33.44 6.98
N PHE A 301 5.57 -32.58 6.24
CA PHE A 301 5.14 -32.13 4.92
C PHE A 301 6.34 -32.13 3.96
N ASN A 302 6.05 -32.16 2.67
CA ASN A 302 7.04 -32.03 1.60
C ASN A 302 6.72 -30.80 0.73
N ASP A 303 7.54 -30.57 -0.29
CA ASP A 303 7.41 -29.38 -1.15
C ASP A 303 6.12 -29.34 -2.00
N PHE A 304 5.33 -30.42 -2.02
CA PHE A 304 4.07 -30.53 -2.76
C PHE A 304 2.84 -30.82 -1.88
N THR A 305 3.02 -30.82 -0.56
CA THR A 305 1.92 -30.99 0.40
C THR A 305 0.96 -29.80 0.31
N ASP A 306 -0.33 -30.09 0.41
CA ASP A 306 -1.37 -29.07 0.58
C ASP A 306 -1.26 -28.45 1.98
N MET A 307 -0.62 -27.30 2.10
CA MET A 307 -0.29 -26.73 3.40
C MET A 307 -1.54 -26.19 4.07
N LYS A 308 -2.44 -25.60 3.30
CA LYS A 308 -3.75 -25.10 3.75
C LYS A 308 -4.62 -26.22 4.30
N ALA A 309 -4.70 -27.37 3.62
CA ALA A 309 -5.45 -28.51 4.11
C ALA A 309 -4.87 -29.12 5.39
N LEU A 310 -3.54 -29.14 5.53
CA LEU A 310 -2.87 -29.78 6.68
C LEU A 310 -2.82 -28.88 7.91
N PHE A 311 -2.38 -27.63 7.74
CA PHE A 311 -2.12 -26.70 8.84
C PHE A 311 -3.22 -25.66 9.04
N GLY A 312 -4.07 -25.45 8.04
CA GLY A 312 -5.17 -24.49 8.04
C GLY A 312 -4.92 -23.30 7.12
N GLU A 313 -5.98 -22.59 6.79
CA GLU A 313 -5.97 -21.45 5.86
C GLU A 313 -4.92 -20.38 6.19
N ASN A 314 -4.64 -20.14 7.47
CA ASN A 314 -3.75 -19.06 7.91
C ASN A 314 -2.30 -19.52 8.16
N VAL A 315 -1.90 -20.71 7.69
CA VAL A 315 -0.52 -21.21 7.89
C VAL A 315 0.54 -20.27 7.35
N ILE A 316 0.23 -19.50 6.28
CA ILE A 316 1.12 -18.51 5.68
C ILE A 316 1.66 -17.48 6.69
N THR A 317 0.90 -17.15 7.74
CA THR A 317 1.31 -16.15 8.74
C THR A 317 2.50 -16.60 9.58
N ALA A 318 2.82 -17.91 9.56
CA ALA A 318 4.01 -18.46 10.20
C ALA A 318 5.31 -17.84 9.65
N VAL A 319 5.28 -17.25 8.46
CA VAL A 319 6.43 -16.53 7.87
C VAL A 319 7.00 -15.44 8.80
N LYS A 320 6.15 -14.84 9.64
CA LYS A 320 6.55 -13.82 10.64
C LYS A 320 7.49 -14.36 11.73
N HIS A 321 7.54 -15.67 11.91
CA HIS A 321 8.36 -16.34 12.91
C HIS A 321 9.64 -16.96 12.31
N MET A 322 9.90 -16.75 11.02
CA MET A 322 11.10 -17.28 10.37
C MET A 322 12.29 -16.35 10.53
N SER A 323 13.50 -16.92 10.66
CA SER A 323 14.77 -16.21 10.49
C SER A 323 15.21 -16.19 9.02
N ALA A 324 16.18 -15.33 8.67
CA ALA A 324 16.76 -15.31 7.33
C ALA A 324 17.40 -16.66 6.95
N ASP A 325 18.09 -17.32 7.89
CA ASP A 325 18.68 -18.64 7.66
C ASP A 325 17.61 -19.70 7.36
N GLN A 326 16.50 -19.68 8.10
CA GLN A 326 15.37 -20.60 7.88
C GLN A 326 14.67 -20.35 6.55
N ILE A 327 14.54 -19.08 6.14
CA ILE A 327 14.04 -18.72 4.80
C ILE A 327 14.99 -19.30 3.75
N LEU A 328 16.27 -19.00 3.83
CA LEU A 328 17.26 -19.46 2.85
C LEU A 328 17.35 -20.98 2.79
N GLU A 329 17.27 -21.68 3.92
CA GLU A 329 17.23 -23.14 3.97
C GLU A 329 16.06 -23.71 3.18
N ARG A 330 14.84 -23.20 3.41
CA ARG A 330 13.64 -23.67 2.71
C ARG A 330 13.59 -23.21 1.25
N ASP A 331 14.28 -22.14 0.92
CA ASP A 331 14.35 -21.57 -0.42
C ASP A 331 15.32 -22.30 -1.38
N LYS A 332 16.15 -23.20 -0.84
CA LYS A 332 17.15 -23.93 -1.61
C LYS A 332 16.54 -24.82 -2.68
N TYR A 333 17.13 -24.76 -3.87
CA TYR A 333 16.98 -25.74 -4.93
C TYR A 333 18.31 -25.99 -5.64
N VAL A 334 18.43 -27.14 -6.29
CA VAL A 334 19.63 -27.48 -7.07
C VAL A 334 19.31 -27.37 -8.55
N GLU A 335 20.12 -26.61 -9.27
CA GLU A 335 20.06 -26.51 -10.72
C GLU A 335 21.47 -26.57 -11.30
N ASN A 336 21.69 -27.48 -12.25
CA ASN A 336 23.01 -27.74 -12.85
C ASN A 336 24.13 -28.00 -11.82
N GLY A 337 23.79 -28.62 -10.68
CA GLY A 337 24.74 -28.93 -9.60
C GLY A 337 25.14 -27.75 -8.73
N GLN A 338 24.52 -26.58 -8.91
CA GLN A 338 24.70 -25.41 -8.04
C GLN A 338 23.50 -25.24 -7.12
N GLU A 339 23.78 -24.91 -5.86
CA GLU A 339 22.76 -24.50 -4.89
C GLU A 339 22.31 -23.07 -5.21
N ARG A 340 20.99 -22.90 -5.35
CA ARG A 340 20.33 -21.64 -5.68
C ARG A 340 19.15 -21.41 -4.73
N HIS A 341 18.66 -20.18 -4.69
CA HIS A 341 17.59 -19.75 -3.78
C HIS A 341 16.47 -19.10 -4.60
N GLU A 342 15.31 -19.74 -4.69
CA GLU A 342 14.29 -19.38 -5.65
C GLU A 342 13.60 -18.04 -5.36
N ILE A 343 13.03 -17.88 -4.18
CA ILE A 343 12.36 -16.67 -3.69
C ILE A 343 13.35 -15.51 -3.66
N LEU A 344 14.60 -15.74 -3.21
CA LEU A 344 15.63 -14.72 -3.23
C LEU A 344 15.95 -14.25 -4.67
N GLU A 345 16.02 -15.16 -5.64
CA GLU A 345 16.23 -14.83 -7.05
C GLU A 345 15.04 -14.07 -7.65
N ILE A 346 13.81 -14.50 -7.34
CA ILE A 346 12.59 -13.81 -7.75
C ILE A 346 12.58 -12.39 -7.21
N ILE A 347 12.85 -12.20 -5.90
CA ILE A 347 12.91 -10.88 -5.28
C ILE A 347 13.98 -10.00 -5.95
N ARG A 348 15.18 -10.54 -6.21
CA ARG A 348 16.25 -9.80 -6.89
C ARG A 348 15.87 -9.41 -8.32
N ALA A 349 15.19 -10.29 -9.04
CA ALA A 349 14.69 -10.00 -10.37
C ALA A 349 13.56 -8.94 -10.34
N CYS A 350 12.72 -8.94 -9.32
CA CYS A 350 11.72 -7.89 -9.11
C CYS A 350 12.35 -6.54 -8.73
N LEU A 351 13.44 -6.52 -7.96
CA LEU A 351 14.19 -5.30 -7.63
C LEU A 351 14.83 -4.67 -8.88
N SER A 352 15.37 -5.49 -9.80
CA SER A 352 16.03 -4.99 -11.00
C SER A 352 15.07 -4.34 -12.02
N LEU A 353 13.76 -4.55 -11.88
CA LEU A 353 12.73 -3.86 -12.66
C LEU A 353 12.80 -2.33 -12.51
N VAL A 354 13.34 -1.84 -11.38
CA VAL A 354 13.46 -0.40 -11.09
C VAL A 354 14.84 0.17 -11.41
N GLU A 355 15.87 -0.68 -11.49
CA GLU A 355 17.26 -0.29 -11.74
C GLU A 355 17.58 -0.09 -13.22
N THR A 356 16.81 -0.71 -14.12
CA THR A 356 16.82 -0.45 -15.57
C THR A 356 15.97 0.77 -15.89
#